data_AF-A0A1V5ZFJ1-F1
#
_entry.id   AF-A0A1V5ZFJ1-F1
#
_cell.length_a   1.000
_cell.length_b   1.000
_cell.length_c   1.000
_cell.angle_alpha   90.00
_cell.angle_beta   90.00
_cell.angle_gamma   90.00
#
_symmetry.space_group_name_H-M   'P 1'
#
loop_
_entity.id
_entity.type
_entity.pdbx_description
1 polymer ?
#
loop_
_entity_poly.entity_id
_entity_poly.type
_entity_poly.pdbx_seq_one_letter_code
_entity_poly.pdbx_strand_id
1 'polypeptide(L)'
;MPPTKKPASKAQLSTTSTPAAERQWSTPWDMKRLSATPAWDADPTRSKNGMKAVFYEGVPFRGKPTEVFAYYAIPKGKKGEKVPGMVLIHGGGGSAFTPWVKLWLDRGYAAISMDCCGATNDGAVLETNHP
;
A
#
# COMPACT_ATOMS: atom_id res chain seq x y z
N MET A 1 -50.25 53.94 41.52
CA MET A 1 -50.38 52.64 40.82
C MET A 1 -49.05 52.32 40.14
N PRO A 2 -48.41 51.18 40.42
CA PRO A 2 -47.16 50.83 39.75
C PRO A 2 -47.43 50.38 38.31
N PRO A 3 -46.58 50.74 37.34
CA PRO A 3 -46.68 50.21 35.98
C PRO A 3 -46.32 48.73 35.96
N THR A 4 -47.21 47.92 35.40
CA THR A 4 -47.03 46.47 35.20
C THR A 4 -45.90 46.21 34.19
N LYS A 5 -44.85 45.51 34.64
CA LYS A 5 -43.76 45.03 33.77
C LYS A 5 -44.29 43.95 32.84
N LYS A 6 -44.19 44.18 31.52
CA LYS A 6 -44.41 43.17 30.48
C LYS A 6 -43.31 42.10 30.58
N PRO A 7 -43.62 40.79 30.57
CA PRO A 7 -42.58 39.77 30.64
C PRO A 7 -41.79 39.72 29.33
N ALA A 8 -40.46 39.66 29.44
CA ALA A 8 -39.56 39.46 28.30
C ALA A 8 -39.66 38.01 27.82
N SER A 9 -39.98 37.83 26.53
CA SER A 9 -39.90 36.53 25.86
C SER A 9 -38.43 36.14 25.68
N LYS A 10 -38.00 35.02 26.28
CA LYS A 10 -36.71 34.40 25.98
C LYS A 10 -36.85 33.66 24.64
N ALA A 11 -36.30 34.24 23.57
CA ALA A 11 -36.13 33.52 22.32
C ALA A 11 -35.06 32.44 22.52
N GLN A 12 -35.48 31.16 22.51
CA GLN A 12 -34.57 30.03 22.55
C GLN A 12 -34.10 29.76 21.12
N LEU A 13 -32.82 30.03 20.85
CA LEU A 13 -32.19 29.72 19.56
C LEU A 13 -32.15 28.21 19.37
N SER A 14 -32.92 27.71 18.41
CA SER A 14 -32.91 26.33 17.94
C SER A 14 -31.63 26.07 17.14
N THR A 15 -30.61 25.48 17.75
CA THR A 15 -29.43 24.99 17.04
C THR A 15 -29.66 23.56 16.55
N THR A 16 -30.53 23.38 15.56
CA THR A 16 -30.54 22.15 14.75
C THR A 16 -29.52 22.32 13.64
N SER A 17 -28.28 21.88 13.88
CA SER A 17 -27.33 21.68 12.80
C SER A 17 -27.77 20.47 11.97
N THR A 18 -28.13 20.70 10.71
CA THR A 18 -28.27 19.64 9.70
C THR A 18 -26.96 18.86 9.63
N PRO A 19 -26.96 17.52 9.75
CA PRO A 19 -25.75 16.73 9.51
C PRO A 19 -25.29 16.99 8.08
N ALA A 20 -24.00 17.28 7.89
CA ALA A 20 -23.44 17.36 6.55
C ALA A 20 -23.70 16.02 5.84
N ALA A 21 -24.37 16.07 4.67
CA ALA A 21 -24.63 14.89 3.88
C ALA A 21 -23.30 14.15 3.62
N GLU A 22 -23.27 12.84 3.93
CA GLU A 22 -22.11 12.00 3.68
C GLU A 22 -21.74 12.05 2.20
N ARG A 23 -20.53 12.54 1.91
CA ARG A 23 -20.00 12.56 0.55
C ARG A 23 -19.64 11.14 0.15
N GLN A 24 -20.46 10.54 -0.71
CA GLN A 24 -20.17 9.28 -1.38
C GLN A 24 -18.98 9.49 -2.32
N TRP A 25 -17.78 9.10 -1.88
CA TRP A 25 -16.56 9.19 -2.71
C TRP A 25 -16.50 7.97 -3.62
N SER A 26 -16.66 8.15 -4.94
CA SER A 26 -16.38 7.09 -5.91
C SER A 26 -14.92 7.18 -6.36
N THR A 27 -14.23 6.03 -6.34
CA THR A 27 -12.85 5.94 -6.86
C THR A 27 -12.88 5.38 -8.28
N PRO A 28 -12.01 5.83 -9.19
CA PRO A 28 -11.88 5.22 -10.51
C PRO A 28 -11.27 3.79 -10.46
N TRP A 29 -10.85 3.36 -9.27
CA TRP A 29 -10.15 2.11 -9.03
C TRP A 29 -11.10 0.97 -8.70
N ASP A 30 -10.89 -0.19 -9.34
CA ASP A 30 -11.51 -1.45 -8.94
C ASP A 30 -10.86 -1.96 -7.64
N MET A 31 -11.40 -1.52 -6.51
CA MET A 31 -10.90 -1.87 -5.19
C MET A 31 -10.99 -3.37 -4.89
N LYS A 32 -11.95 -4.08 -5.49
CA LYS A 32 -12.09 -5.53 -5.30
C LYS A 32 -10.93 -6.26 -5.95
N ARG A 33 -10.57 -5.87 -7.17
CA ARG A 33 -9.40 -6.38 -7.87
C ARG A 33 -8.10 -6.01 -7.15
N LEU A 34 -7.94 -4.74 -6.74
CA LEU A 34 -6.70 -4.27 -6.10
C LEU A 34 -6.46 -4.85 -4.70
N SER A 35 -7.51 -5.34 -4.03
CA SER A 35 -7.40 -5.99 -2.72
C SER A 35 -7.14 -7.51 -2.83
N ALA A 36 -7.22 -8.08 -4.03
CA ALA A 36 -6.92 -9.49 -4.24
C ALA A 36 -5.42 -9.72 -4.31
N THR A 37 -4.94 -10.80 -3.69
CA THR A 37 -3.53 -11.21 -3.81
C THR A 37 -3.24 -11.61 -5.25
N PRO A 38 -2.24 -11.01 -5.92
CA PRO A 38 -1.87 -11.39 -7.28
C PRO A 38 -1.20 -12.79 -7.30
N ALA A 39 -1.12 -13.40 -8.49
CA ALA A 39 -0.22 -14.51 -8.70
C ALA A 39 1.23 -14.06 -8.48
N TRP A 40 2.06 -14.94 -7.92
CA TRP A 40 3.46 -14.65 -7.64
C TRP A 40 4.30 -15.91 -7.58
N ASP A 41 5.57 -15.77 -7.94
CA ASP A 41 6.57 -16.83 -7.94
C ASP A 41 7.82 -16.38 -7.20
N ALA A 42 8.47 -17.33 -6.53
CA ALA A 42 9.75 -17.10 -5.87
C ALA A 42 10.89 -17.20 -6.88
N ASP A 43 11.91 -16.35 -6.71
CA ASP A 43 13.20 -16.48 -7.41
C ASP A 43 14.32 -16.74 -6.38
N PRO A 44 14.58 -18.01 -6.04
CA PRO A 44 15.66 -18.35 -5.12
C PRO A 44 17.05 -17.93 -5.64
N THR A 45 17.24 -17.82 -6.96
CA THR A 45 18.55 -17.51 -7.56
C THR A 45 18.98 -16.07 -7.30
N ARG A 46 18.00 -15.15 -7.19
CA ARG A 46 18.23 -13.74 -6.86
C ARG A 46 18.11 -13.43 -5.37
N SER A 47 17.67 -14.39 -4.55
CA SER A 47 17.53 -14.22 -3.10
C SER A 47 18.90 -14.06 -2.44
N LYS A 48 19.05 -13.10 -1.53
CA LYS A 48 20.34 -12.75 -0.93
C LYS A 48 20.20 -12.13 0.45
N ASN A 49 21.22 -12.29 1.29
CA ASN A 49 21.33 -11.64 2.60
C ASN A 49 20.12 -11.87 3.53
N GLY A 50 19.47 -13.03 3.44
CA GLY A 50 18.25 -13.36 4.19
C GLY A 50 16.96 -12.73 3.65
N MET A 51 17.03 -12.02 2.52
CA MET A 51 15.87 -11.52 1.78
C MET A 51 15.53 -12.47 0.64
N LYS A 52 14.22 -12.65 0.42
CA LYS A 52 13.67 -13.46 -0.67
C LYS A 52 13.36 -12.56 -1.85
N ALA A 53 13.68 -13.03 -3.05
CA ALA A 53 13.28 -12.42 -4.30
C ALA A 53 12.00 -13.09 -4.82
N VAL A 54 11.11 -12.29 -5.39
CA VAL A 54 9.85 -12.73 -6.01
C VAL A 54 9.54 -11.92 -7.26
N PHE A 55 8.77 -12.54 -8.15
CA PHE A 55 7.99 -11.86 -9.17
C PHE A 55 6.52 -11.97 -8.82
N TYR A 56 5.75 -10.91 -9.03
CA TYR A 56 4.29 -10.97 -8.92
C TYR A 56 3.61 -10.27 -10.10
N GLU A 57 2.38 -10.69 -10.38
CA GLU A 57 1.60 -10.17 -11.49
C GLU A 57 1.35 -8.66 -11.35
N GLY A 58 1.75 -7.91 -12.38
CA GLY A 58 1.48 -6.49 -12.52
C GLY A 58 0.22 -6.19 -13.35
N VAL A 59 -0.08 -4.91 -13.53
CA VAL A 59 -1.20 -4.50 -14.40
C VAL A 59 -0.81 -4.70 -15.87
N PRO A 60 -1.63 -5.43 -16.67
CA PRO A 60 -1.32 -5.67 -18.07
C PRO A 60 -1.04 -4.39 -18.87
N PHE A 61 0.04 -4.39 -19.64
CA PHE A 61 0.42 -3.28 -20.50
C PHE A 61 0.06 -3.62 -21.96
N ARG A 62 -0.83 -2.82 -22.57
CA ARG A 62 -1.30 -3.03 -23.95
C ARG A 62 -1.82 -4.46 -24.20
N GLY A 63 -2.56 -5.00 -23.23
CA GLY A 63 -3.13 -6.34 -23.29
C GLY A 63 -2.14 -7.48 -23.04
N LYS A 64 -0.86 -7.18 -22.77
CA LYS A 64 0.15 -8.18 -22.43
C LYS A 64 0.32 -8.28 -20.91
N PRO A 65 0.47 -9.49 -20.35
CA PRO A 65 0.85 -9.67 -18.95
C PRO A 65 2.15 -8.94 -18.63
N THR A 66 2.29 -8.52 -17.39
CA THR A 66 3.50 -7.87 -16.86
C THR A 66 3.82 -8.48 -15.51
N GLU A 67 5.09 -8.49 -15.13
CA GLU A 67 5.53 -8.95 -13.83
C GLU A 67 6.33 -7.85 -13.12
N VAL A 68 6.26 -7.84 -11.80
CA VAL A 68 6.98 -6.90 -10.94
C VAL A 68 7.94 -7.68 -10.08
N PHE A 69 9.21 -7.29 -10.14
CA PHE A 69 10.25 -7.85 -9.29
C PHE A 69 10.27 -7.17 -7.91
N ALA A 70 10.46 -7.95 -6.84
CA ALA A 70 10.62 -7.41 -5.50
C ALA A 70 11.53 -8.25 -4.60
N TYR A 71 12.14 -7.55 -3.63
CA TYR A 71 12.74 -8.19 -2.46
C TYR A 71 11.84 -8.01 -1.26
N TYR A 72 11.67 -9.08 -0.48
CA TYR A 72 11.01 -8.99 0.81
C TYR A 72 11.72 -9.82 1.88
N ALA A 73 11.47 -9.46 3.14
CA ALA A 73 11.86 -10.25 4.29
C ALA A 73 10.78 -10.17 5.38
N ILE A 74 10.72 -11.22 6.20
CA ILE A 74 9.81 -11.32 7.34
C ILE A 74 10.67 -11.64 8.56
N PRO A 75 10.54 -10.91 9.68
CA PRO A 75 11.28 -11.19 10.91
C PRO A 75 10.95 -12.59 11.44
N LYS A 76 11.88 -13.18 12.17
CA LYS A 76 11.63 -14.47 12.84
C LYS A 76 10.53 -14.28 13.88
N GLY A 77 9.56 -15.18 13.89
CA GLY A 77 8.42 -15.17 14.80
C GLY A 77 7.71 -16.52 14.80
N LYS A 78 6.63 -16.63 15.57
CA LYS A 78 5.82 -17.86 15.59
C LYS A 78 5.07 -18.00 14.26
N LYS A 79 4.85 -19.24 13.81
CA LYS A 79 4.05 -19.49 12.61
C LYS A 79 2.65 -18.89 12.80
N GLY A 80 2.20 -18.07 11.85
CA GLY A 80 0.90 -17.40 11.90
C GLY A 80 0.87 -16.10 12.72
N GLU A 81 1.99 -15.70 13.32
CA GLU A 81 2.12 -14.39 13.97
C GLU A 81 2.08 -13.27 12.93
N LYS A 82 1.24 -12.27 13.17
CA LYS A 82 1.16 -11.08 12.33
C LYS A 82 2.21 -10.07 12.81
N VAL A 83 2.90 -9.47 11.85
CA VAL A 83 3.89 -8.42 12.08
C VAL A 83 3.55 -7.19 11.26
N PRO A 84 3.92 -5.99 11.71
CA PRO A 84 3.75 -4.78 10.90
C PRO A 84 4.59 -4.87 9.62
N GLY A 85 4.01 -4.39 8.52
CA GLY A 85 4.62 -4.41 7.19
C GLY A 85 5.04 -3.03 6.71
N MET A 86 6.21 -2.95 6.06
CA MET A 86 6.76 -1.75 5.44
C MET A 86 6.85 -1.95 3.93
N VAL A 87 6.40 -0.96 3.17
CA VAL A 87 6.43 -0.97 1.70
C VAL A 87 7.23 0.21 1.18
N LEU A 88 8.26 -0.06 0.37
CA LEU A 88 9.01 0.98 -0.35
C LEU A 88 8.60 1.03 -1.81
N ILE A 89 8.07 2.18 -2.21
CA ILE A 89 7.88 2.58 -3.60
C ILE A 89 8.96 3.62 -3.89
N HIS A 90 9.86 3.33 -4.82
CA HIS A 90 10.93 4.26 -5.18
C HIS A 90 10.46 5.29 -6.22
N GLY A 91 11.19 6.41 -6.33
CA GLY A 91 11.02 7.38 -7.42
C GLY A 91 11.68 6.92 -8.72
N GLY A 92 11.58 7.72 -9.79
CA GLY A 92 12.17 7.37 -11.09
C GLY A 92 13.68 7.04 -11.00
N GLY A 93 14.11 6.01 -11.73
CA GLY A 93 15.51 5.55 -11.77
C GLY A 93 15.94 4.68 -10.57
N GLY A 94 15.03 4.39 -9.64
CA GLY A 94 15.25 3.40 -8.59
C GLY A 94 14.99 1.97 -9.05
N SER A 95 15.23 1.01 -8.13
CA SER A 95 14.90 -0.40 -8.30
C SER A 95 14.61 -1.03 -6.93
N ALA A 96 14.35 -2.34 -6.88
CA ALA A 96 14.15 -3.10 -5.65
C ALA A 96 15.38 -2.99 -4.72
N PHE A 97 15.21 -2.30 -3.59
CA PHE A 97 16.32 -1.79 -2.77
C PHE A 97 16.50 -2.59 -1.46
N THR A 98 17.41 -3.58 -1.50
CA THR A 98 17.66 -4.49 -0.37
C THR A 98 18.15 -3.84 0.93
N PRO A 99 18.98 -2.78 0.93
CA PRO A 99 19.40 -2.13 2.19
C PRO A 99 18.23 -1.57 2.99
N TRP A 100 17.18 -1.07 2.31
CA TRP A 100 15.98 -0.58 2.98
C TRP A 100 15.14 -1.71 3.57
N VAL A 101 15.00 -2.83 2.85
CA VAL A 101 14.34 -4.03 3.39
C VAL A 101 15.06 -4.52 4.64
N LYS A 102 16.40 -4.59 4.61
CA LYS A 102 17.23 -4.96 5.75
C LYS A 102 17.03 -4.04 6.95
N LEU A 103 17.03 -2.72 6.73
CA LEU A 103 16.86 -1.73 7.79
C LEU A 103 15.58 -1.97 8.61
N TRP A 104 14.48 -2.29 7.94
CA TRP A 104 13.20 -2.54 8.59
C TRP A 104 13.09 -3.94 9.19
N LEU A 105 13.67 -4.94 8.53
CA LEU A 105 13.82 -6.28 9.09
C LEU A 105 14.55 -6.26 10.43
N ASP A 106 15.67 -5.55 10.50
CA ASP A 106 16.48 -5.40 11.73
C ASP A 106 15.71 -4.68 12.86
N ARG A 107 14.64 -3.96 12.53
CA ARG A 107 13.72 -3.31 13.47
C ARG A 107 12.48 -4.14 13.81
N GLY A 108 12.38 -5.37 13.32
CA GLY A 108 11.26 -6.28 13.59
C GLY A 108 10.04 -6.08 12.69
N TYR A 109 10.19 -5.44 11.53
CA TYR A 109 9.12 -5.27 10.55
C TYR A 109 9.28 -6.26 9.40
N ALA A 110 8.18 -6.79 8.87
CA ALA A 110 8.21 -7.32 7.52
C ALA A 110 8.40 -6.15 6.55
N ALA A 111 9.18 -6.34 5.50
CA ALA A 111 9.48 -5.26 4.56
C ALA A 111 9.54 -5.79 3.13
N ILE A 112 9.05 -4.99 2.18
CA ILE A 112 9.11 -5.26 0.74
C ILE A 112 9.53 -4.00 -0.02
N SER A 113 10.40 -4.16 -1.00
CA SER A 113 10.78 -3.12 -1.96
C SER A 113 10.73 -3.72 -3.37
N MET A 114 10.00 -3.06 -4.26
CA MET A 114 9.74 -3.51 -5.63
C MET A 114 10.40 -2.59 -6.65
N ASP A 115 10.64 -3.11 -7.86
CA ASP A 115 11.04 -2.33 -9.02
C ASP A 115 9.78 -1.81 -9.75
N CYS A 116 9.68 -0.50 -9.95
CA CYS A 116 8.54 0.12 -10.63
C CYS A 116 8.80 0.42 -12.12
N CYS A 117 9.96 0.03 -12.65
CA CYS A 117 10.42 0.37 -13.99
C CYS A 117 10.51 -0.85 -14.94
N GLY A 118 10.22 -2.05 -14.45
CA GLY A 118 10.23 -3.28 -15.26
C GLY A 118 11.61 -3.92 -15.40
N ALA A 119 12.51 -3.67 -14.44
CA ALA A 119 13.83 -4.27 -14.38
C ALA A 119 13.97 -5.21 -13.17
N THR A 120 15.05 -5.98 -13.15
CA THR A 120 15.57 -6.59 -11.92
C THR A 120 16.68 -5.70 -11.32
N ASN A 121 16.99 -5.86 -10.03
CA ASN A 121 17.91 -4.98 -9.26
C ASN A 121 19.33 -4.77 -9.80
N ASP A 122 19.71 -5.49 -10.84
CA ASP A 122 20.96 -5.46 -11.58
C ASP A 122 20.87 -4.58 -12.84
N GLY A 123 19.72 -3.95 -13.11
CA GLY A 123 19.48 -3.23 -14.36
C GLY A 123 19.35 -4.18 -15.56
N ALA A 124 19.31 -5.50 -15.32
CA ALA A 124 18.94 -6.43 -16.36
C ALA A 124 17.46 -6.21 -16.65
N VAL A 125 17.18 -5.79 -17.88
CA VAL A 125 15.84 -5.91 -18.44
C VAL A 125 15.52 -7.39 -18.40
N LEU A 126 14.32 -7.76 -17.93
CA LEU A 126 13.83 -9.11 -18.18
C LEU A 126 13.84 -9.27 -19.70
N GLU A 127 14.79 -10.05 -20.24
CA GLU A 127 14.69 -10.47 -21.62
C GLU A 127 13.38 -11.24 -21.72
N THR A 128 12.39 -10.59 -22.31
CA THR A 128 11.13 -11.21 -22.66
C THR A 128 11.45 -12.40 -23.55
N ASN A 129 11.20 -13.61 -23.04
CA ASN A 129 10.71 -14.81 -23.73
C ASN A 129 11.12 -16.05 -22.92
N HIS A 130 10.30 -16.44 -21.95
CA HIS A 130 10.12 -17.87 -21.71
C HIS A 130 9.16 -18.40 -22.79
N PRO A 131 9.42 -19.61 -23.33
CA PRO A 131 8.78 -20.15 -24.55
C PRO A 131 7.27 -20.27 -24.47
#